data_AF-A0A0G0LHV7-F1
#
_entry.id   AF-A0A0G0LHV7-F1
#
_cell.length_a   1.000
_cell.length_b   1.000
_cell.length_c   1.000
_cell.angle_alpha   90.00
_cell.angle_beta   90.00
_cell.angle_gamma   90.00
#
_symmetry.space_group_name_H-M   'P 1'
#
loop_
_entity.id
_entity.type
_entity.pdbx_description
1 polymer ?
#
loop_
_entity_poly.entity_id
_entity_poly.type
_entity_poly.pdbx_seq_one_letter_code
_entity_poly.pdbx_strand_id
1 'polypeptide(L)' 'ESWLAAGIPEGIEISHKYGREVHVVNDGGIVKAKEPYVIVVLSEGIVDKEADETLPKISKSIYEIETAK' A
#
# COMPACT_ATOMS: atom_id res chain seq x y z
N GLU A 1 4.74 -0.95 -10.67
CA GLU A 1 4.90 -0.86 -9.22
C GLU A 1 3.53 -1.08 -8.58
N SER A 2 3.44 -2.03 -7.66
CA SER A 2 2.17 -2.54 -7.13
C SER A 2 2.22 -2.64 -5.60
N TRP A 3 2.91 -1.73 -4.93
CA TRP A 3 3.25 -1.87 -3.51
C TRP A 3 2.02 -2.02 -2.60
N LEU A 4 1.04 -1.11 -2.70
CA LEU A 4 -0.20 -1.27 -1.95
C LEU A 4 -0.96 -2.51 -2.40
N ALA A 5 -1.15 -2.67 -3.71
CA ALA A 5 -1.92 -3.77 -4.29
C ALA A 5 -1.37 -5.16 -3.89
N ALA A 6 -0.06 -5.32 -3.73
CA ALA A 6 0.58 -6.57 -3.32
C ALA A 6 0.26 -6.97 -1.87
N GLY A 7 -0.17 -6.03 -1.02
CA GLY A 7 -0.66 -6.32 0.33
C GLY A 7 -2.15 -6.61 0.41
N ILE A 8 -2.91 -6.45 -0.67
CA ILE A 8 -4.36 -6.61 -0.71
C ILE A 8 -4.72 -7.98 -1.29
N PRO A 9 -5.67 -8.74 -0.71
CA PRO A 9 -6.13 -10.02 -1.26
C PRO A 9 -6.68 -9.90 -2.68
N GLU A 10 -6.52 -10.96 -3.47
CA GLU A 10 -7.12 -11.04 -4.82
C GLU A 10 -8.64 -10.82 -4.78
N GLY A 11 -9.16 -10.13 -5.79
CA GLY A 11 -10.59 -9.82 -5.92
C GLY A 11 -11.03 -8.54 -5.20
N ILE A 12 -10.18 -7.92 -4.39
CA ILE A 12 -10.44 -6.58 -3.83
C ILE A 12 -9.81 -5.53 -4.75
N GLU A 13 -10.64 -4.63 -5.27
CA GLU A 13 -10.17 -3.56 -6.14
C GLU A 13 -9.46 -2.45 -5.34
N ILE A 14 -8.33 -1.97 -5.85
CA ILE A 14 -7.64 -0.79 -5.34
C ILE A 14 -7.39 0.21 -6.48
N SER A 15 -7.76 1.46 -6.24
CA SER A 15 -7.41 2.58 -7.13
C SER A 15 -6.31 3.39 -6.45
N HIS A 16 -5.09 3.35 -7.00
CA HIS A 16 -3.91 3.92 -6.35
C HIS A 16 -2.99 4.65 -7.33
N LYS A 17 -2.12 5.49 -6.78
CA LYS A 17 -1.05 6.18 -7.49
C LYS A 17 0.22 6.09 -6.67
N TYR A 18 1.26 5.56 -7.31
CA TYR A 18 2.59 5.50 -6.73
C TYR A 18 3.47 6.67 -7.16
N GLY A 19 4.46 6.99 -6.34
CA GLY A 19 5.51 7.98 -6.61
C GLY A 19 6.87 7.38 -6.24
N ARG A 20 7.89 7.69 -7.04
CA ARG A 20 9.25 7.23 -6.78
C ARG A 20 10.23 8.30 -7.20
N GLU A 21 11.11 8.64 -6.28
CA GLU A 21 12.25 9.54 -6.46
C GLU A 21 13.46 8.92 -5.76
N VAL A 22 14.65 9.53 -5.92
CA VAL A 22 15.85 9.05 -5.24
C VAL A 22 15.61 9.04 -3.72
N HIS A 23 15.75 7.87 -3.11
CA HIS A 23 15.50 7.60 -1.68
C HIS A 23 14.06 7.82 -1.19
N VAL A 24 13.08 7.83 -2.10
CA VAL A 24 11.68 8.08 -1.77
C VAL A 24 10.80 7.15 -2.58
N VAL A 25 9.97 6.36 -1.88
CA VAL A 25 8.95 5.51 -2.49
C VAL A 25 7.62 5.67 -1.77
N ASN A 26 6.57 5.99 -2.51
CA ASN A 26 5.26 6.30 -1.97
C ASN A 26 4.20 5.56 -2.75
N ASP A 27 3.13 5.17 -2.08
CA ASP A 27 1.96 4.64 -2.74
C ASP A 27 0.71 5.00 -1.91
N GLY A 28 -0.30 5.53 -2.59
CA GLY A 28 -1.52 6.01 -1.96
C GLY A 28 -2.74 5.69 -2.80
N GLY A 29 -3.82 5.26 -2.16
CA GLY A 29 -5.01 4.83 -2.87
C GLY A 29 -6.23 4.57 -2.01
N ILE A 30 -7.31 4.22 -2.70
CA ILE A 30 -8.60 3.84 -2.13
C ILE A 30 -8.76 2.34 -2.33
N VAL A 31 -8.94 1.60 -1.23
CA VAL A 31 -9.22 0.16 -1.24
C VAL A 31 -10.73 -0.02 -1.18
N LYS A 32 -11.30 -0.67 -2.20
CA LYS A 32 -12.74 -0.92 -2.31
C LYS A 32 -13.15 -2.22 -1.61
N ALA A 33 -12.76 -2.34 -0.34
CA ALA A 33 -13.24 -3.42 0.53
C ALA A 33 -14.74 -3.26 0.83
N LYS A 34 -15.34 -4.21 1.56
CA LYS A 34 -16.76 -4.14 1.98
C LYS A 34 -17.06 -2.80 2.67
N GLU A 35 -16.15 -2.36 3.53
CA GLU A 35 -16.10 -0.99 4.06
C GLU A 35 -14.87 -0.30 3.45
N PRO A 36 -15.05 0.56 2.43
CA PRO A 36 -13.92 1.17 1.74
C PRO A 36 -13.11 2.08 2.65
N TYR A 37 -11.79 2.10 2.46
CA TYR A 37 -10.88 2.96 3.21
C TYR A 37 -9.79 3.54 2.31
N VAL A 38 -9.14 4.59 2.82
CA VAL A 38 -8.01 5.26 2.16
C VAL A 38 -6.73 4.87 2.89
N ILE A 39 -5.68 4.55 2.14
CA ILE A 39 -4.34 4.31 2.67
C ILE A 39 -3.34 5.17 1.90
N VAL A 40 -2.43 5.81 2.62
CA VAL A 40 -1.31 6.57 2.06
C VAL A 40 -0.06 6.17 2.82
N VAL A 41 0.93 5.63 2.11
CA VAL A 41 2.24 5.30 2.67
C VAL A 41 3.27 6.20 2.02
N LEU A 42 3.97 6.97 2.84
CA LEU A 42 5.08 7.83 2.44
C LEU A 42 6.36 7.27 3.06
N SER A 43 7.46 7.36 2.33
CA SER A 43 8.79 7.02 2.84
C SER A 43 9.81 8.08 2.45
N GLU A 44 10.90 8.10 3.20
CA GLU A 44 12.06 8.97 2.99
C GLU A 44 13.30 8.21 3.45
N GLY A 45 14.42 8.38 2.74
CA GLY A 45 15.68 7.68 3.03
C GLY A 45 15.68 6.19 2.71
N ILE A 46 14.63 5.68 2.05
CA ILE A 46 14.46 4.25 1.76
C ILE A 46 15.32 3.82 0.57
N VAL A 47 15.79 2.59 0.56
CA VAL A 47 16.30 1.97 -0.68
C VAL A 47 15.20 1.16 -1.35
N ASP A 48 15.20 1.07 -2.68
CA ASP A 48 14.10 0.45 -3.45
C ASP A 48 13.74 -0.97 -2.95
N LYS A 49 14.75 -1.78 -2.62
CA LYS A 49 14.54 -3.13 -2.09
C LYS A 49 13.77 -3.14 -0.76
N GLU A 50 14.05 -2.20 0.13
CA GLU A 50 13.31 -2.08 1.39
C GLU A 50 11.86 -1.70 1.12
N ALA A 51 11.61 -0.84 0.13
CA ALA A 51 10.25 -0.44 -0.23
C ALA A 51 9.44 -1.62 -0.80
N ASP A 52 10.04 -2.39 -1.70
CA ASP A 52 9.47 -3.60 -2.29
C ASP A 52 9.07 -4.64 -1.24
N GLU A 53 9.83 -4.73 -0.16
CA GLU A 53 9.55 -5.68 0.92
C GLU A 53 8.60 -5.12 2.00
N THR A 54 8.64 -3.81 2.27
CA THR A 54 8.00 -3.21 3.45
C THR A 54 6.62 -2.65 3.15
N LEU A 55 6.45 -1.92 2.03
CA LEU A 55 5.16 -1.29 1.72
C LEU A 55 4.04 -2.33 1.54
N PRO A 56 4.24 -3.49 0.88
CA PRO A 56 3.21 -4.53 0.82
C PRO A 56 2.83 -5.10 2.20
N LYS A 57 3.80 -5.24 3.11
CA LYS A 57 3.55 -5.70 4.48
C LYS A 57 2.70 -4.70 5.26
N ILE A 58 3.01 -3.41 5.15
CA ILE A 58 2.21 -2.33 5.73
C ILE A 58 0.79 -2.36 5.17
N SER A 59 0.66 -2.42 3.84
CA SER A 59 -0.65 -2.47 3.16
C SER A 59 -1.51 -3.64 3.67
N LYS A 60 -0.91 -4.83 3.78
CA LYS A 60 -1.57 -6.02 4.33
C LYS A 60 -2.04 -5.83 5.77
N SER A 61 -1.18 -5.31 6.65
CA SER A 61 -1.54 -5.09 8.05
C SER A 61 -2.69 -4.09 8.20
N ILE A 62 -2.70 -3.02 7.40
CA ILE A 62 -3.80 -2.05 7.42
C ILE A 62 -5.10 -2.68 6.90
N TYR A 63 -5.04 -3.48 5.82
CA TYR A 63 -6.22 -4.21 5.34
C TYR A 63 -6.81 -5.13 6.42
N GLU A 64 -5.98 -5.89 7.12
CA GLU A 64 -6.42 -6.77 8.21
C GLU A 64 -7.06 -5.98 9.36
N ILE A 65 -6.50 -4.83 9.73
CA ILE A 65 -7.05 -3.96 10.79
C ILE A 65 -8.40 -3.36 10.36
N GLU A 66 -8.50 -2.85 9.14
CA GLU A 66 -9.71 -2.18 8.66
C GLU A 66 -10.86 -3.15 8.38
N THR A 67 -10.56 -4.40 8.00
CA THR A 67 -11.58 -5.42 7.68
C THR A 67 -11.95 -6.33 8.84
N ALA A 68 -11.24 -6.25 9.97
CA ALA A 68 -11.57 -7.00 11.20
C ALA A 68 -12.67 -6.35 12.06
N LYS A 69 -13.19 -5.17 11.66
CA LYS A 69 -14.30 -4.46 12.30
C LYS A 69 -15.62 -5.19 12.07
#